data_AF-A0A970UJY7-F1
#
_entry.id   AF-A0A970UJY7-F1
#
_cell.length_a   1.000
_cell.length_b   1.000
_cell.length_c   1.000
_cell.angle_alpha   90.00
_cell.angle_beta   90.00
_cell.angle_gamma   90.00
#
_symmetry.space_group_name_H-M   'P 1'
#
loop_
_entity.id
_entity.type
_entity.pdbx_description
1 polymer ?
#
loop_
_entity_poly.entity_id
_entity_poly.type
_entity_poly.pdbx_seq_one_letter_code
_entity_poly.pdbx_strand_id
1 'polypeptide(L)'
;MALKKNPTVNDVEQSATLQKAKQLFKNDPGLRKENKILTTFSIEPSFKRELENLFMDMGLGWAAGIRFALKEFSKKYSNNT
;
A
#
# COMPACT_ATOMS: atom_id res chain seq x y z
N MET A 1 36.82 14.05 11.10
CA MET A 1 37.16 14.06 9.65
C MET A 1 35.90 14.43 8.88
N ALA A 2 35.94 15.53 8.14
CA ALA A 2 34.86 15.91 7.23
C ALA A 2 34.90 15.00 6.00
N LEU A 3 33.81 14.26 5.74
CA LEU A 3 33.66 13.50 4.50
C LEU A 3 32.96 14.39 3.46
N LYS A 4 33.70 14.60 2.37
CA LYS A 4 33.37 15.46 1.22
C LYS A 4 32.14 14.96 0.45
N LYS A 5 31.41 15.96 -0.07
CA LYS A 5 30.42 16.04 -1.17
C LYS A 5 30.06 14.77 -1.99
N ASN A 6 28.74 14.65 -2.18
CA ASN A 6 27.95 13.83 -3.12
C ASN A 6 28.50 13.70 -4.55
N PRO A 7 28.20 12.57 -5.22
CA PRO A 7 27.89 12.55 -6.64
C PRO A 7 26.36 12.53 -6.86
N THR A 8 25.88 13.66 -7.39
CA THR A 8 24.84 13.80 -8.42
C THR A 8 23.88 12.62 -8.68
N VAL A 9 22.59 12.87 -8.42
CA VAL A 9 21.40 12.03 -8.60
C VAL A 9 21.02 11.76 -10.09
N ASN A 10 21.87 12.07 -11.07
CA ASN A 10 21.42 12.14 -12.48
C ASN A 10 21.89 11.03 -13.44
N ASP A 11 22.69 10.04 -13.02
CA ASP A 11 23.25 9.04 -13.97
C ASP A 11 22.51 7.68 -14.01
N VAL A 12 21.61 7.40 -13.06
CA VAL A 12 20.96 6.07 -12.97
C VAL A 12 19.68 5.97 -13.82
N GLU A 13 19.19 7.08 -14.39
CA GLU A 13 17.94 7.11 -15.17
C GLU A 13 18.08 6.61 -16.63
N GLN A 14 19.30 6.41 -17.14
CA GLN A 14 19.55 6.07 -18.56
C GLN A 14 19.96 4.61 -18.83
N SER A 15 19.91 3.71 -17.85
CA SER A 15 20.23 2.30 -18.13
C SER A 15 19.12 1.64 -18.96
N ALA A 16 19.47 1.16 -20.16
CA ALA A 16 18.59 0.41 -21.06
C ALA A 16 17.91 -0.79 -20.38
N THR A 17 18.59 -1.38 -19.39
CA THR A 17 18.07 -2.48 -18.56
C THR A 17 16.89 -2.04 -17.71
N LEU A 18 16.94 -0.83 -17.15
CA LEU A 18 15.90 -0.27 -16.29
C LEU A 18 14.66 0.14 -17.11
N GLN A 19 14.88 0.59 -18.35
CA GLN A 19 13.81 0.85 -19.31
C GLN A 19 13.11 -0.43 -19.77
N LYS A 20 13.87 -1.50 -20.06
CA LYS A 20 13.34 -2.81 -20.44
C LYS A 20 12.57 -3.49 -19.29
N ALA A 21 13.07 -3.36 -18.06
CA ALA A 21 12.34 -3.81 -16.86
C ALA A 21 11.02 -3.04 -16.69
N LYS A 22 11.03 -1.70 -16.80
CA LYS A 22 9.82 -0.88 -16.74
C LYS A 22 8.78 -1.24 -17.82
N GLN A 23 9.21 -1.69 -19.00
CA GLN A 23 8.32 -2.16 -20.06
C GLN A 23 7.72 -3.54 -19.75
N LEU A 24 8.51 -4.46 -19.19
CA LEU A 24 8.05 -5.80 -18.78
C LEU A 24 6.99 -5.71 -17.67
N PHE A 25 7.17 -4.81 -16.71
CA PHE A 25 6.22 -4.61 -15.60
C PHE A 25 5.06 -3.65 -15.91
N LYS A 26 5.04 -3.03 -17.11
CA LYS A 26 3.98 -2.08 -17.50
C LYS A 26 2.65 -2.76 -17.79
N ASN A 27 2.70 -4.03 -18.20
CA ASN A 27 1.52 -4.82 -18.59
C ASN A 27 1.01 -5.72 -17.47
N ASP A 28 1.61 -5.66 -16.29
CA ASP A 28 1.13 -6.43 -15.15
C ASP A 28 -0.09 -5.71 -14.55
N PRO A 29 -1.31 -6.29 -14.63
CA PRO A 29 -2.50 -5.68 -14.06
C PRO A 29 -2.42 -5.54 -12.54
N GLY A 30 -1.49 -6.24 -11.88
CA GLY A 30 -1.20 -6.13 -10.44
C GLY A 30 -0.35 -4.91 -10.08
N LEU A 31 0.34 -4.28 -11.04
CA LEU A 31 1.21 -3.11 -10.81
C LEU A 31 0.53 -1.79 -11.19
N ARG A 32 -0.79 -1.70 -11.06
CA ARG A 32 -1.46 -0.39 -11.03
C ARG A 32 -1.00 0.31 -9.76
N LYS A 33 -0.28 1.43 -9.88
CA LYS A 33 0.06 2.30 -8.75
C LYS A 33 -1.24 2.65 -8.03
N GLU A 34 -1.54 1.93 -6.95
CA GLU A 34 -2.68 2.23 -6.10
C GLU A 34 -2.48 3.65 -5.57
N ASN A 35 -3.48 4.52 -5.76
CA ASN A 35 -3.49 5.83 -5.11
C ASN A 35 -3.66 5.59 -3.61
N LYS A 36 -2.54 5.44 -2.91
CA LYS A 36 -2.51 5.25 -1.45
C LYS A 36 -2.91 6.57 -0.79
N ILE A 37 -4.19 6.68 -0.42
CA ILE A 37 -4.69 7.78 0.40
C ILE A 37 -4.46 7.40 1.87
N LEU A 38 -3.76 8.27 2.60
CA LEU A 38 -3.67 8.16 4.05
C LEU A 38 -4.94 8.76 4.64
N THR A 39 -5.72 7.95 5.36
CA THR A 39 -6.96 8.37 6.01
C THR A 39 -6.85 8.15 7.50
N THR A 40 -7.23 9.17 8.28
CA THR A 40 -7.30 9.12 9.73
C THR A 40 -8.75 9.15 10.17
N PHE A 41 -9.11 8.34 11.16
CA PHE A 41 -10.45 8.32 11.74
C PHE A 41 -10.35 8.01 13.24
N SER A 42 -11.33 8.49 13.99
CA SER A 42 -11.41 8.25 15.44
C SER A 42 -12.23 6.99 15.70
N ILE A 43 -11.74 6.14 16.60
CA ILE A 43 -12.45 4.96 17.10
C ILE A 43 -12.25 4.81 18.60
N GLU A 44 -13.14 4.05 19.21
CA GLU A 44 -13.02 3.69 20.61
C GLU A 44 -11.79 2.79 20.85
N PRO A 45 -11.02 3.00 21.94
CA PRO A 45 -9.83 2.20 22.23
C PRO A 45 -10.10 0.71 22.46
N SER A 46 -11.25 0.38 23.05
CA SER A 46 -11.75 -1.00 23.23
C SER A 46 -11.94 -1.67 21.87
N PHE A 47 -12.70 -1.02 21.00
CA PHE A 47 -13.00 -1.48 19.65
C PHE A 47 -11.75 -1.65 18.78
N LYS A 48 -10.76 -0.77 18.92
CA LYS A 48 -9.46 -0.92 18.23
C LYS A 48 -8.80 -2.26 18.58
N ARG A 49 -8.76 -2.62 19.86
CA ARG A 49 -8.10 -3.87 20.32
C ARG A 49 -8.85 -5.10 19.82
N GLU A 50 -10.17 -5.07 19.86
CA GLU A 50 -11.01 -6.17 19.34
C GLU A 50 -10.76 -6.41 17.85
N LEU A 51 -10.71 -5.34 17.06
CA LEU A 51 -10.39 -5.43 15.64
C LEU A 51 -8.95 -5.91 15.40
N GLU A 52 -7.98 -5.43 16.17
CA GLU A 52 -6.59 -5.89 16.07
C GLU A 52 -6.48 -7.40 16.33
N ASN A 53 -7.13 -7.92 17.38
CA ASN A 53 -7.15 -9.34 17.68
C ASN A 53 -7.83 -10.14 16.55
N LEU A 54 -8.98 -9.69 16.06
CA LEU A 54 -9.71 -10.34 14.98
C LEU A 54 -8.88 -10.37 13.68
N PHE A 55 -8.17 -9.29 13.35
CA PHE A 55 -7.29 -9.27 12.18
C PHE A 55 -6.07 -10.19 12.38
N MET A 56 -5.51 -10.25 13.58
CA MET A 56 -4.41 -11.17 13.90
C MET A 56 -4.82 -12.63 13.77
N ASP A 57 -6.02 -13.01 14.21
CA ASP A 57 -6.55 -14.37 14.06
C ASP A 57 -6.69 -14.78 12.59
N MET A 58 -6.93 -13.81 11.70
CA MET A 58 -6.96 -14.00 10.24
C MET A 58 -5.57 -13.89 9.58
N GLY A 59 -4.51 -13.65 10.35
CA GLY A 59 -3.15 -13.43 9.82
C GLY A 59 -2.97 -12.10 9.09
N LEU A 60 -3.83 -11.12 9.34
CA LEU A 60 -3.82 -9.80 8.72
C LEU A 60 -3.25 -8.75 9.69
N GLY A 61 -2.35 -7.90 9.20
CA GLY A 61 -1.93 -6.70 9.95
C GLY A 61 -3.02 -5.62 9.97
N TRP A 62 -2.96 -4.68 10.91
CA TRP A 62 -3.98 -3.62 11.10
C TRP A 62 -4.43 -2.94 9.79
N ALA A 63 -3.49 -2.40 9.01
CA ALA A 63 -3.81 -1.71 7.77
C ALA A 63 -4.43 -2.63 6.71
N ALA A 64 -4.04 -3.91 6.67
CA ALA A 64 -4.61 -4.90 5.75
C ALA A 64 -6.02 -5.31 6.18
N GLY A 65 -6.23 -5.50 7.49
CA GLY A 65 -7.53 -5.81 8.08
C GLY A 65 -8.57 -4.72 7.82
N ILE A 66 -8.21 -3.44 8.01
CA ILE A 66 -9.11 -2.31 7.72
C ILE A 66 -9.46 -2.27 6.22
N ARG A 67 -8.49 -2.45 5.33
CA ARG A 67 -8.76 -2.49 3.88
C ARG A 67 -9.67 -3.65 3.49
N PHE A 68 -9.45 -4.82 4.08
CA PHE A 68 -10.28 -6.00 3.86
C PHE A 68 -11.72 -5.75 4.31
N ALA A 69 -11.91 -5.25 5.53
CA ALA A 69 -13.22 -4.95 6.08
C ALA A 69 -13.99 -3.92 5.23
N LEU A 70 -13.32 -2.84 4.81
CA LEU A 70 -13.93 -1.82 3.94
C LEU A 70 -14.31 -2.38 2.56
N LYS A 71 -13.48 -3.26 1.99
CA LYS A 71 -13.76 -3.90 0.70
C LYS A 71 -14.95 -4.84 0.79
N GLU A 72 -15.01 -5.68 1.83
CA GLU A 72 -16.14 -6.58 2.05
C GLU A 72 -17.42 -5.82 2.37
N PHE A 73 -17.33 -4.74 3.18
CA PHE A 73 -18.45 -3.85 3.44
C PHE A 73 -18.98 -3.24 2.14
N SER A 74 -18.12 -2.62 1.33
CA SER A 74 -18.52 -2.06 0.04
C SER A 74 -19.15 -3.12 -0.85
N LYS A 75 -18.54 -4.30 -0.99
CA LYS A 75 -19.11 -5.39 -1.80
C LYS A 75 -20.51 -5.80 -1.34
N LYS A 76 -20.75 -5.86 -0.03
CA LYS A 76 -22.04 -6.24 0.55
C LYS A 76 -23.13 -5.20 0.30
N TYR A 77 -22.79 -3.91 0.35
CA TYR A 77 -23.77 -2.82 0.28
C TYR A 77 -23.85 -2.11 -1.07
N SER A 78 -22.88 -2.31 -1.99
CA SER A 78 -22.90 -1.70 -3.33
C SER A 78 -23.89 -2.35 -4.29
N ASN A 79 -24.36 -3.58 -4.03
CA ASN A 79 -25.36 -4.27 -4.87
C ASN A 79 -26.81 -4.06 -4.38
N ASN A 80 -27.03 -3.24 -3.35
CA ASN A 80 -28.33 -3.00 -2.73
C ASN A 80 -28.87 -1.57 -2.96
N THR A 81 -28.33 -0.89 -3.97
CA THR A 81 -28.75 0.41 -4.50
C THR A 81 -28.83 0.31 -6.01
#